data_AF-A0A9E1SBL4-F1
#
_entry.id   AF-A0A9E1SBL4-F1
#
_cell.length_a   1.000
_cell.length_b   1.000
_cell.length_c   1.000
_cell.angle_alpha   90.00
_cell.angle_beta   90.00
_cell.angle_gamma   90.00
#
_symmetry.space_group_name_H-M   'P 1'
#
loop_
_entity.id
_entity.type
_entity.pdbx_description
1 polymer ?
#
loop_
_entity_poly.entity_id
_entity_poly.type
_entity_poly.pdbx_seq_one_letter_code
_entity_poly.pdbx_strand_id
1 'polypeptide(L)'
;MSESTTKNEPTGIKSSGENDLASTGEKKRKLHVGLDLGTLQSCFITKLSKPSSDENTGTLIPTVVGYPEDGILSGILPGNSKMLHGDDAIANELHLRLVNPLSDGVVSDLEATQSF
;
A
#
# COMPACT_ATOMS: atom_id res chain seq x y z
N MET A 1 -31.61 -63.92 -22.07
CA MET A 1 -32.38 -63.60 -20.85
C MET A 1 -31.77 -62.33 -20.24
N SER A 2 -32.63 -61.32 -20.03
CA SER A 2 -32.63 -60.31 -18.95
C SER A 2 -31.39 -59.45 -18.62
N GLU A 3 -31.43 -58.21 -19.11
CA GLU A 3 -31.38 -56.88 -18.44
C GLU A 3 -31.10 -56.69 -16.91
N SER A 4 -30.48 -55.53 -16.61
CA SER A 4 -30.71 -54.54 -15.51
C SER A 4 -30.21 -54.88 -14.07
N THR A 5 -29.72 -53.98 -13.17
CA THR A 5 -29.60 -52.50 -13.05
C THR A 5 -28.74 -52.12 -11.79
N THR A 6 -27.92 -51.05 -11.90
CA THR A 6 -27.67 -49.89 -10.99
C THR A 6 -27.59 -49.97 -9.43
N LYS A 7 -26.55 -49.34 -8.80
CA LYS A 7 -26.61 -48.11 -7.93
C LYS A 7 -25.39 -47.85 -7.00
N ASN A 8 -25.17 -46.55 -6.75
CA ASN A 8 -24.09 -45.85 -6.03
C ASN A 8 -24.16 -45.90 -4.47
N GLU A 9 -22.97 -45.73 -3.86
CA GLU A 9 -22.52 -45.11 -2.58
C GLU A 9 -23.25 -45.35 -1.22
N PRO A 10 -22.49 -45.26 -0.10
CA PRO A 10 -22.47 -44.00 0.65
C PRO A 10 -21.08 -43.52 1.14
N THR A 11 -20.90 -42.20 1.06
CA THR A 11 -19.96 -41.34 1.78
C THR A 11 -19.95 -41.56 3.30
N GLY A 12 -18.75 -41.63 3.90
CA GLY A 12 -18.51 -41.54 5.34
C GLY A 12 -17.39 -40.56 5.64
N ILE A 13 -17.75 -39.46 6.32
CA ILE A 13 -16.94 -38.29 6.67
C ILE A 13 -15.74 -38.70 7.55
N LYS A 14 -14.52 -38.34 7.14
CA LYS A 14 -13.35 -38.31 8.05
C LYS A 14 -13.14 -36.89 8.55
N SER A 15 -13.66 -36.61 9.74
CA SER A 15 -13.19 -35.50 10.57
C SER A 15 -11.98 -35.99 11.38
N SER A 16 -10.79 -35.89 10.83
CA SER A 16 -9.56 -35.93 11.62
C SER A 16 -9.13 -34.50 11.86
N GLY A 17 -9.52 -33.98 13.03
CA GLY A 17 -8.96 -32.74 13.54
C GLY A 17 -7.45 -32.93 13.73
N GLU A 18 -6.67 -32.23 12.92
CA GLU A 18 -5.29 -31.96 13.27
C GLU A 18 -5.32 -30.95 14.43
N ASN A 19 -4.80 -31.41 15.56
CA ASN A 19 -4.42 -30.59 16.69
C ASN A 19 -3.29 -29.66 16.23
N ASP A 20 -3.65 -28.50 15.67
CA ASP A 20 -2.76 -27.37 15.61
C ASP A 20 -2.50 -26.91 17.05
N LEU A 21 -1.35 -27.36 17.55
CA LEU A 21 -0.72 -26.89 18.77
C LEU A 21 -0.84 -25.37 18.79
N ALA A 22 -1.60 -24.86 19.76
CA ALA A 22 -1.85 -23.45 19.96
C ALA A 22 -0.52 -22.70 20.13
N SER A 23 0.00 -22.15 19.03
CA SER A 23 0.87 -21.00 19.12
C SER A 23 -0.01 -19.86 19.63
N THR A 24 0.18 -19.49 20.88
CA THR A 24 -0.26 -18.19 21.39
C THR A 24 0.64 -17.11 20.78
N GLY A 25 0.64 -17.04 19.45
CA GLY A 25 1.23 -15.93 18.70
C GLY A 25 0.15 -14.86 18.59
N GLU A 26 0.44 -13.67 19.08
CA GLU A 26 -0.42 -12.51 18.86
C GLU A 26 -0.78 -12.43 17.37
N LYS A 27 -2.07 -12.53 17.04
CA LYS A 27 -2.54 -12.43 15.66
C LYS A 27 -2.14 -11.04 15.15
N LYS A 28 -1.13 -10.98 14.28
CA LYS A 28 -0.70 -9.73 13.63
C LYS A 28 -1.91 -9.10 12.94
N ARG A 29 -2.33 -7.92 13.43
CA ARG A 29 -3.45 -7.17 12.85
C ARG A 29 -3.06 -6.74 11.43
N LYS A 30 -3.84 -7.19 10.43
CA LYS A 30 -3.66 -6.78 9.03
C LYS A 30 -4.44 -5.48 8.78
N LEU A 31 -3.76 -4.45 8.25
CA LEU A 31 -4.40 -3.22 7.75
C LEU A 31 -4.50 -3.32 6.22
N HIS A 32 -5.70 -3.16 5.68
CA HIS A 32 -5.89 -3.05 4.23
C HIS A 32 -5.82 -1.57 3.83
N VAL A 33 -5.03 -1.29 2.80
CA VAL A 33 -4.88 0.03 2.22
C VAL A 33 -5.20 -0.09 0.73
N GLY A 34 -6.08 0.77 0.23
CA GLY A 34 -6.22 1.01 -1.20
C GLY A 34 -5.21 2.10 -1.58
N LEU A 35 -4.40 1.84 -2.59
CA LEU A 35 -3.41 2.77 -3.10
C LEU A 35 -3.65 2.93 -4.60
N ASP A 36 -3.87 4.16 -5.03
CA ASP A 36 -3.96 4.58 -6.42
C ASP A 36 -2.79 5.52 -6.71
N LEU A 37 -1.84 5.06 -7.53
CA LEU A 37 -0.62 5.78 -7.89
C LEU A 37 -0.85 6.53 -9.22
N GLY A 38 -1.46 7.71 -9.14
CA GLY A 38 -1.64 8.57 -10.30
C GLY A 38 -0.39 9.37 -10.64
N THR A 39 -0.28 9.84 -11.88
CA THR A 39 0.88 10.61 -12.36
C THR A 39 1.06 11.96 -11.65
N LEU A 40 -0.03 12.64 -11.29
CA LEU A 40 0.03 13.96 -10.63
C LEU A 40 -0.34 13.89 -9.15
N GLN A 41 -1.32 13.04 -8.82
CA GLN A 41 -1.81 12.85 -7.46
C GLN A 41 -1.96 11.37 -7.21
N SER A 42 -1.55 10.94 -6.03
CA SER A 42 -1.79 9.62 -5.50
C SER A 42 -2.86 9.69 -4.43
N CYS A 43 -3.70 8.66 -4.37
CA CYS A 43 -4.75 8.53 -3.37
C CYS A 43 -4.48 7.28 -2.54
N PHE A 44 -4.53 7.42 -1.22
CA PHE A 44 -4.58 6.24 -0.35
C PHE A 44 -5.78 6.29 0.59
N ILE A 45 -6.35 5.12 0.84
CA ILE A 45 -7.52 4.95 1.69
C ILE A 45 -7.30 3.74 2.60
N THR A 46 -7.63 3.88 3.88
CA THR A 46 -7.63 2.75 4.81
C THR A 46 -9.06 2.37 5.16
N LYS A 47 -9.29 1.12 5.58
CA LYS A 47 -10.63 0.68 6.04
C LYS A 47 -11.08 1.35 7.34
N LEU A 48 -10.20 2.03 8.06
CA LEU A 48 -10.53 2.77 9.27
C LEU A 48 -10.90 4.21 8.86
N SER A 49 -12.19 4.53 8.89
CA SER A 49 -12.64 5.91 8.79
C SER A 49 -12.23 6.69 10.04
N LYS A 50 -12.05 8.01 9.90
CA LYS A 50 -11.91 8.88 11.07
C LYS A 50 -13.19 8.77 11.92
N PRO A 51 -13.07 8.72 13.27
CA PRO A 51 -14.21 8.65 14.16
C PRO A 51 -14.96 10.00 14.22
N SER A 52 -15.63 10.36 13.12
CA SER A 52 -16.54 11.51 12.97
C SER A 52 -16.96 11.77 11.52
N SER A 53 -16.40 11.05 10.52
CA SER A 53 -16.75 11.24 9.11
C SER A 53 -17.50 10.02 8.56
N ASP A 54 -18.72 10.24 8.07
CA ASP A 54 -19.50 9.22 7.36
C ASP A 54 -18.93 8.91 5.96
N GLU A 55 -18.04 9.77 5.46
CA GLU A 55 -17.30 9.54 4.22
C GLU A 55 -15.88 9.07 4.52
N ASN A 56 -15.51 7.96 3.87
CA ASN A 56 -14.12 7.50 3.80
C ASN A 56 -13.48 8.16 2.57
N THR A 57 -13.29 9.48 2.63
CA THR A 57 -12.58 10.21 1.58
C THR A 57 -11.10 9.85 1.65
N GLY A 58 -10.58 9.25 0.57
CA GLY A 58 -9.15 8.94 0.48
C GLY A 58 -8.30 10.19 0.66
N THR A 59 -7.08 10.02 1.17
CA THR A 59 -6.11 11.11 1.28
C THR A 59 -5.40 11.27 -0.05
N LEU A 60 -5.47 12.47 -0.62
CA LEU A 60 -4.76 12.84 -1.84
C LEU A 60 -3.42 13.46 -1.48
N ILE A 61 -2.36 13.03 -2.16
CA ILE A 61 -0.99 13.55 -2.03
C ILE A 61 -0.43 13.78 -3.43
N PRO A 62 0.26 14.89 -3.72
CA PRO A 62 0.97 15.07 -4.98
C PRO A 62 2.01 13.95 -5.21
N THR A 63 2.04 13.35 -6.40
CA THR A 63 2.97 12.25 -6.72
C THR A 63 4.35 12.78 -7.10
N VAL A 64 5.10 13.24 -6.11
CA VAL A 64 6.42 13.86 -6.31
C VAL A 64 7.39 13.49 -5.20
N VAL A 65 8.65 13.31 -5.57
CA VAL A 65 9.78 13.09 -4.67
C VAL A 65 10.78 14.22 -4.85
N GLY A 66 11.20 14.85 -3.76
CA GLY A 66 12.21 15.90 -3.76
C GLY A 66 13.52 15.41 -3.16
N TYR A 67 14.59 15.45 -3.95
CA TYR A 67 15.94 15.13 -3.50
C TYR A 67 16.71 16.41 -3.18
N PRO A 68 17.38 16.52 -2.02
CA PRO A 68 18.15 17.70 -1.67
C PRO A 68 19.24 18.00 -2.71
N GLU A 69 19.39 19.28 -3.05
CA GLU A 69 20.48 19.71 -3.91
C GLU A 69 21.85 19.61 -3.21
N ASP A 70 22.91 19.45 -4.01
CA ASP A 70 24.27 19.41 -3.51
C ASP A 70 24.62 20.71 -2.77
N GLY A 71 25.23 20.57 -1.59
CA GLY A 71 25.64 21.73 -0.78
C GLY A 71 24.57 22.30 0.13
N ILE A 72 23.38 21.69 0.20
CA ILE A 72 22.40 22.05 1.22
C ILE A 72 22.95 21.84 2.64
N LEU A 73 22.75 22.83 3.50
CA LEU A 73 23.23 22.79 4.87
C LEU A 73 22.31 21.93 5.76
N SER A 74 22.89 21.31 6.78
CA SER A 74 22.12 20.68 7.85
C SER A 74 21.25 21.71 8.56
N GLY A 75 19.99 21.36 8.79
CA GLY A 75 18.99 22.15 9.50
C GLY A 75 17.98 22.85 8.59
N ILE A 76 18.21 22.84 7.27
CA ILE A 76 17.32 23.48 6.29
C ILE A 76 16.09 22.62 6.04
N LEU A 77 16.29 21.32 5.76
CA LEU A 77 15.18 20.43 5.49
C LEU A 77 14.53 19.93 6.79
N PRO A 78 13.20 19.70 6.80
CA PRO A 78 12.50 19.09 7.91
C PRO A 78 13.19 17.81 8.36
N GLY A 79 13.57 17.76 9.64
CA GLY A 79 14.24 16.61 10.24
C GLY A 79 15.59 16.23 9.61
N ASN A 80 16.24 17.12 8.86
CA ASN A 80 17.43 16.80 8.05
C ASN A 80 17.19 15.64 7.08
N SER A 81 16.00 15.57 6.50
CA SER A 81 15.64 14.46 5.63
C SER A 81 16.53 14.40 4.38
N LYS A 82 16.81 13.17 3.93
CA LYS A 82 17.54 12.90 2.68
C LYS A 82 16.64 12.97 1.44
N MET A 83 15.32 13.07 1.64
CA MET A 83 14.31 13.21 0.59
C MET A 83 12.98 13.65 1.21
N LEU A 84 12.16 14.39 0.48
CA LEU A 84 10.80 14.73 0.87
C LEU A 84 9.80 14.20 -0.17
N HIS A 85 8.54 14.07 0.24
CA HIS A 85 7.48 13.50 -0.60
C HIS A 85 6.25 14.41 -0.59
N GLY A 86 5.51 14.43 -1.69
CA GLY A 86 4.23 15.12 -1.78
C GLY A 86 4.30 16.59 -1.40
N ASP A 87 3.39 17.02 -0.52
CA ASP A 87 3.29 18.42 -0.10
C ASP A 87 4.58 18.93 0.56
N ASP A 88 5.31 18.10 1.30
CA ASP A 88 6.58 18.49 1.92
C ASP A 88 7.65 18.76 0.87
N ALA A 89 7.68 18.00 -0.22
CA ALA A 89 8.61 18.24 -1.32
C ALA A 89 8.27 19.55 -2.05
N ILE A 90 6.99 19.81 -2.32
CA ILE A 90 6.54 21.05 -2.96
C ILE A 90 6.84 22.26 -2.07
N ALA A 91 6.56 22.18 -0.77
CA ALA A 91 6.80 23.27 0.17
C ALA A 91 8.28 23.65 0.29
N ASN A 92 9.20 22.75 -0.07
CA ASN A 92 10.64 22.96 -0.01
C ASN A 92 11.30 22.92 -1.40
N GLU A 93 10.54 23.16 -2.48
CA GLU A 93 11.00 22.99 -3.86
C GLU A 93 12.27 23.80 -4.20
N LEU A 94 12.49 24.96 -3.55
CA LEU A 94 13.68 25.80 -3.75
C LEU A 94 14.99 25.16 -3.26
N HIS A 95 14.87 24.05 -2.52
CA HIS A 95 15.99 23.34 -1.92
C HIS A 95 16.14 21.92 -2.47
N LEU A 96 15.26 21.54 -3.40
CA LEU A 96 15.10 20.16 -3.85
C LEU A 96 15.06 20.08 -5.37
N ARG A 97 15.74 19.08 -5.91
CA ARG A 97 15.47 18.56 -7.25
C ARG A 97 14.22 17.68 -7.18
N LEU A 98 13.12 18.17 -7.72
CA LEU A 98 11.86 17.42 -7.81
C LEU A 98 11.88 16.39 -8.94
N VAL A 99 11.33 15.22 -8.67
CA VAL A 99 11.18 14.10 -9.60
C VAL A 99 9.75 13.59 -9.55
N ASN A 100 9.13 13.46 -10.73
CA ASN A 100 7.85 12.76 -10.87
C ASN A 100 8.14 11.26 -11.08
N PRO A 101 7.71 10.37 -10.17
CA PRO A 101 8.00 8.94 -10.28
C PRO A 101 7.34 8.26 -11.50
N LEU A 102 6.18 8.80 -11.92
CA LEU A 102 5.39 8.31 -13.04
C LEU A 102 5.38 9.34 -14.18
N SER A 103 5.25 8.84 -15.40
CA SER A 103 5.01 9.61 -16.62
C SER A 103 4.02 8.85 -17.50
N ASP A 104 3.01 9.53 -18.05
CA ASP A 104 1.96 8.93 -18.89
C ASP A 104 1.30 7.67 -18.28
N GLY A 105 1.07 7.69 -16.96
CA GLY A 105 0.45 6.58 -16.22
C GLY A 105 1.35 5.37 -15.98
N VAL A 106 2.63 5.41 -16.35
CA VAL A 106 3.60 4.33 -16.11
C VAL A 106 4.76 4.81 -15.25
N VAL A 107 5.41 3.87 -14.56
CA VAL A 107 6.62 4.15 -13.78
C VAL A 107 7.74 4.59 -14.73
N SER A 108 8.21 5.83 -14.57
CA SER A 108 9.32 6.40 -15.34
C SER A 108 10.63 6.43 -14.54
N ASP A 109 10.54 6.52 -13.22
CA ASP A 109 11.69 6.46 -12.30
C ASP A 109 11.40 5.43 -11.21
N LEU A 110 12.14 4.31 -11.24
CA LEU A 110 11.94 3.20 -10.31
C LEU A 110 12.35 3.56 -8.87
N GLU A 111 13.42 4.33 -8.71
CA GLU A 111 13.92 4.70 -7.38
C GLU A 111 12.93 5.65 -6.70
N ALA A 112 12.49 6.69 -7.43
CA ALA A 112 11.49 7.62 -6.91
C ALA A 112 10.15 6.93 -6.64
N THR A 113 9.77 5.93 -7.44
CA THR A 113 8.52 5.18 -7.23
C THR A 113 8.60 4.28 -5.99
N GLN A 114 9.77 3.72 -5.69
CA GLN A 114 9.95 2.89 -4.50
C GLN A 114 10.02 3.71 -3.22
N SER A 115 10.54 4.94 -3.29
CA SER A 115 10.61 5.82 -2.12
C SER A 115 9.27 6.48 -1.76
N PHE A 116 8.45 6.78 -2.78
CA PHE A 116 7.14 7.41 -2.64
C PHE A 116 6.12 6.46 -1.99
#